data_AF-A0A6J0CVZ3-F1
#
_entry.id   AF-A0A6J0CVZ3-F1
#
_cell.length_a   1.000
_cell.length_b   1.000
_cell.length_c   1.000
_cell.angle_alpha   90.00
_cell.angle_beta   90.00
_cell.angle_gamma   90.00
#
_symmetry.space_group_name_H-M   'P 1'
#
loop_
_entity.id
_entity.type
_entity.pdbx_description
1 polymer ?
#
loop_
_entity_poly.entity_id
_entity_poly.type
_entity_poly.pdbx_seq_one_letter_code
_entity_poly.pdbx_strand_id
1 'polypeptide(L)'
;MTFTFTALLCLGLTLGLGTSVLAGAHSKPSLSAQPSPVVTEGGNVTLQCVSRQAYHRFVLMKEGPQKLSWTLDTQYNDSTREFQALFSVGPVTSRQRWTFRCYSFNRNRPQVWSEPSDPLELLVSGLSKKPSLLSHQGQILDPGKTLTLQCCSDINYDRFVLYKLGGADLSHGSAPVKLTVSGEVTLNSQDDLQFKP
;
A
#
# COMPACT_ATOMS: atom_id res chain seq x y z
N MET A 1 17.20 45.94 -38.72
CA MET A 1 17.38 44.53 -38.31
C MET A 1 16.93 44.38 -36.85
N THR A 2 15.63 44.26 -36.59
CA THR A 2 15.10 44.20 -35.20
C THR A 2 13.76 43.48 -35.07
N PHE A 3 13.05 43.18 -36.17
CA PHE A 3 11.71 42.59 -36.11
C PHE A 3 11.67 41.06 -36.03
N THR A 4 12.81 40.37 -36.19
CA THR A 4 12.89 38.90 -36.12
C THR A 4 13.21 38.37 -34.72
N PHE A 5 13.80 39.19 -33.85
CA PHE A 5 14.22 38.76 -32.49
C PHE A 5 13.05 38.68 -31.50
N THR A 6 12.04 39.54 -31.63
CA THR A 6 10.85 39.53 -30.78
C THR A 6 9.97 38.31 -31.03
N ALA A 7 9.90 37.80 -32.26
CA ALA A 7 9.13 36.59 -32.58
C ALA A 7 9.74 35.31 -31.97
N LEU A 8 11.08 35.20 -31.91
CA LEU A 8 11.75 34.04 -31.30
C LEU A 8 11.56 34.00 -29.77
N LEU A 9 11.54 35.15 -29.10
CA LEU A 9 11.27 35.22 -27.65
C LEU A 9 9.84 34.77 -27.32
N CYS A 10 8.86 35.06 -28.18
CA CYS A 10 7.48 34.65 -27.98
C CYS A 10 7.27 33.13 -28.15
N LEU A 11 7.96 32.48 -29.10
CA LEU A 11 7.90 31.02 -29.28
C LEU A 11 8.69 30.24 -28.20
N GLY A 12 9.74 30.85 -27.64
CA GLY A 12 10.50 30.26 -26.52
C GLY A 12 9.73 30.23 -25.19
N LEU A 13 8.85 31.22 -24.95
CA LEU A 13 8.08 31.32 -23.70
C LEU A 13 6.87 30.36 -23.64
N THR A 14 6.41 29.83 -24.76
CA THR A 14 5.29 28.85 -24.78
C THR A 14 5.72 27.40 -24.60
N LEU A 15 7.02 27.09 -24.66
CA LEU A 15 7.54 25.72 -24.45
C LEU A 15 8.15 25.51 -23.05
N GLY A 16 8.02 26.49 -22.14
CA GLY A 16 8.63 26.47 -20.81
C GLY A 16 7.69 26.25 -19.62
N LEU A 17 6.37 26.24 -19.80
CA LEU A 17 5.46 25.76 -18.75
C LEU A 17 5.20 24.27 -18.96
N GLY A 18 6.26 23.48 -18.84
CA GLY A 18 6.11 22.12 -18.35
C GLY A 18 5.41 22.25 -17.00
N THR A 19 4.15 21.84 -16.93
CA THR A 19 3.38 21.79 -15.70
C THR A 19 4.27 21.13 -14.65
N SER A 20 4.75 21.92 -13.69
CA SER A 20 5.47 21.37 -12.55
C SER A 20 4.47 20.49 -11.84
N VAL A 21 4.52 19.19 -12.15
CA VAL A 21 4.02 18.13 -11.30
C VAL A 21 4.41 18.54 -9.90
N LEU A 22 3.42 18.59 -9.02
CA LEU A 22 3.46 18.99 -7.63
C LEU A 22 4.66 18.33 -6.92
N ALA A 23 5.85 18.92 -7.07
CA ALA A 23 7.05 18.46 -6.42
C ALA A 23 6.86 18.87 -4.98
N GLY A 24 6.55 17.89 -4.14
CA GLY A 24 6.32 18.13 -2.73
C GLY A 24 7.52 18.87 -2.14
N ALA A 25 7.30 20.05 -1.59
CA ALA A 25 8.39 20.88 -1.08
C ALA A 25 8.95 20.36 0.26
N HIS A 26 8.31 19.32 0.82
CA HIS A 26 8.59 18.84 2.16
C HIS A 26 8.59 17.31 2.23
N SER A 27 9.19 16.76 3.29
CA SER A 27 9.40 15.31 3.44
C SER A 27 8.11 14.52 3.34
N LYS A 28 8.13 13.41 2.60
CA LYS A 28 6.98 12.51 2.49
C LYS A 28 6.54 11.95 3.86
N PRO A 29 5.23 11.84 4.13
CA PRO A 29 4.73 11.10 5.28
C PRO A 29 4.83 9.59 5.05
N SER A 30 4.72 8.81 6.13
CA SER A 30 4.54 7.36 6.05
C SER A 30 3.06 7.00 6.05
N LEU A 31 2.71 5.91 5.36
CA LEU A 31 1.34 5.41 5.25
C LEU A 31 1.33 3.91 5.56
N SER A 32 0.47 3.49 6.48
CA SER A 32 0.30 2.09 6.88
C SER A 32 -1.18 1.74 7.03
N ALA A 33 -1.50 0.44 7.01
CA ALA A 33 -2.85 -0.08 7.25
C ALA A 33 -2.91 -0.78 8.61
N GLN A 34 -3.97 -0.52 9.36
CA GLN A 34 -4.23 -1.08 10.67
C GLN A 34 -5.50 -1.96 10.65
N PRO A 35 -5.44 -3.20 11.16
CA PRO A 35 -4.25 -3.90 11.66
C PRO A 35 -3.37 -4.48 10.52
N SER A 36 -3.90 -4.54 9.30
CA SER A 36 -3.20 -5.11 8.15
C SER A 36 -3.74 -4.52 6.83
N PRO A 37 -2.97 -4.58 5.73
CA PRO A 37 -3.44 -4.16 4.42
C PRO A 37 -4.41 -5.17 3.77
N VAL A 38 -4.63 -6.33 4.38
CA VAL A 38 -5.57 -7.34 3.89
C VAL A 38 -6.94 -7.10 4.52
N VAL A 39 -7.96 -6.97 3.67
CA VAL A 39 -9.31 -6.58 4.06
C VAL A 39 -10.31 -7.51 3.39
N THR A 40 -11.31 -7.98 4.12
CA THR A 40 -12.38 -8.80 3.54
C THR A 40 -13.24 -7.99 2.58
N GLU A 41 -13.76 -8.61 1.52
CA GLU A 41 -14.73 -8.00 0.61
C GLU A 41 -15.88 -7.34 1.40
N GLY A 42 -16.20 -6.08 1.06
CA GLY A 42 -17.21 -5.26 1.76
C GLY A 42 -16.76 -4.68 3.10
N GLY A 43 -15.55 -5.02 3.58
CA GLY A 43 -15.01 -4.54 4.84
C GLY A 43 -14.39 -3.13 4.76
N ASN A 44 -14.06 -2.59 5.94
CA ASN A 44 -13.34 -1.33 6.09
C ASN A 44 -11.97 -1.57 6.71
N VAL A 45 -11.04 -0.66 6.46
CA VAL A 45 -9.72 -0.64 7.08
C VAL A 45 -9.34 0.75 7.50
N THR A 46 -8.55 0.87 8.57
CA THR A 46 -8.00 2.14 9.01
C THR A 46 -6.61 2.32 8.40
N LEU A 47 -6.44 3.39 7.63
CA LEU A 47 -5.13 3.82 7.14
C LEU A 47 -4.57 4.89 8.06
N GLN A 48 -3.37 4.64 8.58
CA GLN A 48 -2.64 5.55 9.44
C GLN A 48 -1.59 6.28 8.61
N CYS A 49 -1.71 7.60 8.55
CA CYS A 49 -0.69 8.45 7.95
C CYS A 49 0.07 9.18 9.05
N VAL A 50 1.40 9.18 8.98
CA VAL A 50 2.27 9.70 10.05
C VAL A 50 3.37 10.61 9.49
N SER A 51 3.70 11.65 10.22
CA SER A 51 4.85 12.51 9.98
C SER A 51 5.50 12.96 11.28
N ARG A 52 6.82 13.15 11.26
CA ARG A 52 7.55 13.81 12.37
C ARG A 52 7.50 15.33 12.27
N GLN A 53 7.14 15.86 11.10
CA GLN A 53 7.00 17.29 10.91
C GLN A 53 5.58 17.73 11.28
N ALA A 54 5.49 18.87 11.95
CA ALA A 54 4.23 19.46 12.34
C ALA A 54 3.48 19.98 11.11
N TYR A 55 2.54 19.19 10.61
CA TYR A 55 1.57 19.60 9.62
C TYR A 55 0.21 19.83 10.27
N HIS A 56 -0.61 20.67 9.64
CA HIS A 56 -1.97 20.90 10.14
C HIS A 56 -2.93 19.83 9.64
N ARG A 57 -2.75 19.34 8.41
CA ARG A 57 -3.68 18.41 7.76
C ARG A 57 -2.97 17.32 6.99
N PHE A 58 -3.59 16.16 6.98
CA PHE A 58 -3.26 15.05 6.10
C PHE A 58 -4.36 14.85 5.06
N VAL A 59 -3.96 14.48 3.85
CA VAL A 59 -4.84 14.15 2.74
C VAL A 59 -4.51 12.74 2.26
N LEU A 60 -5.49 11.85 2.31
CA LEU A 60 -5.40 10.52 1.74
C LEU A 60 -6.06 10.53 0.36
N MET A 61 -5.37 10.07 -0.68
CA MET A 61 -5.90 9.98 -2.03
C MET A 61 -5.86 8.54 -2.54
N LYS A 62 -6.99 8.07 -3.10
CA LYS A 62 -7.07 6.80 -3.84
C LYS A 62 -6.56 7.03 -5.26
N GLU A 63 -5.65 6.17 -5.70
CA GLU A 63 -5.16 6.16 -7.07
C GLU A 63 -6.15 5.54 -8.05
N GLY A 64 -6.05 5.96 -9.30
CA GLY A 64 -6.88 5.47 -10.41
C GLY A 64 -7.89 6.50 -10.92
N PRO A 65 -8.81 6.06 -11.80
CA PRO A 65 -9.72 6.96 -12.51
C PRO A 65 -10.76 7.60 -11.58
N GLN A 66 -11.20 6.86 -10.55
CA GLN A 66 -12.09 7.40 -9.53
C GLN A 66 -11.25 8.07 -8.45
N LYS A 67 -11.07 9.39 -8.58
CA LYS A 67 -10.36 10.20 -7.58
C LYS A 67 -11.22 10.34 -6.32
N LEU A 68 -10.89 9.56 -5.30
CA LEU A 68 -11.42 9.72 -3.96
C LEU A 68 -10.34 10.32 -3.07
N SER A 69 -10.72 11.30 -2.26
CA SER A 69 -9.81 11.93 -1.31
C SER A 69 -10.50 12.21 0.03
N TRP A 70 -9.75 12.03 1.11
CA TRP A 70 -10.18 12.36 2.47
C TRP A 70 -9.17 13.31 3.08
N THR A 71 -9.64 14.30 3.83
CA THR A 71 -8.79 15.24 4.56
C THR A 71 -9.14 15.20 6.03
N LEU A 72 -8.14 15.05 6.88
CA LEU A 72 -8.30 15.09 8.33
C LEU A 72 -7.31 16.08 8.93
N ASP A 73 -7.74 16.71 10.03
CA ASP A 73 -6.84 17.47 10.87
C ASP A 73 -5.88 16.52 11.60
N THR A 74 -4.69 17.02 11.83
CA THR A 74 -3.62 16.25 12.46
C THR A 74 -3.87 16.06 13.95
N GLN A 75 -3.65 14.84 14.44
CA GLN A 75 -3.56 14.51 15.85
C GLN A 75 -2.09 14.32 16.23
N TYR A 76 -1.65 14.89 17.36
CA TYR A 76 -0.34 14.58 17.92
C TYR A 76 -0.44 13.37 18.85
N ASN A 77 0.45 12.40 18.66
CA ASN A 77 0.57 11.22 19.50
C ASN A 77 1.76 11.41 20.45
N ASP A 78 1.49 11.68 21.73
CA ASP A 78 2.52 11.93 22.74
C ASP A 78 3.43 10.71 22.98
N SER A 79 2.91 9.49 22.82
CA SER A 79 3.66 8.25 23.05
C SER A 79 4.70 8.00 21.98
N THR A 80 4.39 8.26 20.71
CA THR A 80 5.35 8.10 19.59
C THR A 80 6.07 9.40 19.22
N ARG A 81 5.60 10.54 19.74
CA ARG A 81 6.05 11.90 19.38
C ARG A 81 5.89 12.20 17.90
N GLU A 82 4.77 11.76 17.32
CA GLU A 82 4.49 11.89 15.89
C GLU A 82 3.12 12.53 15.64
N PHE A 83 3.01 13.19 14.50
CA PHE A 83 1.77 13.75 13.99
C PHE A 83 1.10 12.70 13.09
N GLN A 84 -0.16 12.41 13.33
CA GLN A 84 -0.87 11.36 12.63
C GLN A 84 -2.30 11.73 12.23
N ALA A 85 -2.84 11.01 11.26
CA ALA A 85 -4.26 10.97 10.94
C ALA A 85 -4.69 9.53 10.65
N LEU A 86 -5.88 9.17 11.13
CA LEU A 86 -6.47 7.84 11.00
C LEU A 86 -7.68 7.90 10.08
N PHE A 87 -7.54 7.37 8.87
CA PHE A 87 -8.58 7.38 7.84
C PHE A 87 -9.28 6.01 7.80
N SER A 88 -10.57 5.97 8.08
CA SER A 88 -11.36 4.75 7.82
C SER A 88 -11.80 4.75 6.35
N VAL A 89 -11.39 3.74 5.59
CA VAL A 89 -11.73 3.58 4.17
C VAL A 89 -12.46 2.27 3.92
N GLY A 90 -13.46 2.34 3.05
CA GLY A 90 -14.31 1.21 2.66
C GLY A 90 -15.76 1.65 2.45
N PRO A 91 -16.68 0.73 2.11
CA PRO A 91 -16.43 -0.71 1.94
C PRO A 91 -15.53 -1.01 0.73
N VAL A 92 -14.54 -1.88 0.90
CA VAL A 92 -13.63 -2.26 -0.20
C VAL A 92 -14.25 -3.34 -1.08
N THR A 93 -13.90 -3.32 -2.37
CA THR A 93 -14.39 -4.29 -3.35
C THR A 93 -13.29 -4.83 -4.24
N SER A 94 -13.30 -6.13 -4.55
CA SER A 94 -12.32 -6.79 -5.41
C SER A 94 -12.41 -6.35 -6.88
N ARG A 95 -13.50 -5.69 -7.28
CA ARG A 95 -13.73 -5.18 -8.65
C ARG A 95 -12.79 -4.04 -9.04
N GLN A 96 -12.15 -3.39 -8.07
CA GLN A 96 -11.22 -2.31 -8.34
C GLN A 96 -9.98 -2.40 -7.47
N ARG A 97 -8.91 -1.74 -7.91
CA ARG A 97 -7.69 -1.59 -7.11
C ARG A 97 -7.87 -0.49 -6.07
N TRP A 98 -7.31 -0.75 -4.89
CA TRP A 98 -7.36 0.11 -3.72
C TRP A 98 -5.95 0.50 -3.31
N THR A 99 -5.32 1.34 -4.14
CA THR A 99 -3.98 1.88 -3.87
C THR A 99 -4.12 3.32 -3.39
N PHE A 100 -3.45 3.66 -2.30
CA PHE A 100 -3.55 4.97 -1.67
C PHE A 100 -2.18 5.63 -1.51
N ARG A 101 -2.16 6.96 -1.58
CA ARG A 101 -1.05 7.80 -1.15
C ARG A 101 -1.53 8.84 -0.16
N CYS A 102 -0.70 9.12 0.83
CA CYS A 102 -0.92 10.18 1.79
C CYS A 102 -0.03 11.38 1.50
N TYR A 103 -0.56 12.56 1.78
CA TYR A 103 0.10 13.85 1.68
C TYR A 103 -0.16 14.62 2.96
N SER A 104 0.70 15.57 3.27
CA SER A 104 0.45 16.55 4.32
C SER A 104 0.61 17.96 3.80
N PHE A 105 -0.12 18.90 4.38
CA PHE A 105 0.04 20.32 4.06
C PHE A 105 -0.21 21.21 5.28
N ASN A 106 0.34 22.42 5.21
CA ASN A 106 0.10 23.44 6.22
C ASN A 106 -1.15 24.24 5.85
N ARG A 107 -2.13 24.33 6.75
CA ARG A 107 -3.37 25.11 6.56
C ARG A 107 -3.13 26.57 6.14
N ASN A 108 -2.01 27.16 6.57
CA ASN A 108 -1.63 28.54 6.22
C ASN A 108 -1.03 28.66 4.81
N ARG A 109 -0.65 27.54 4.18
CA ARG A 109 -0.07 27.44 2.83
C ARG A 109 -0.65 26.24 2.08
N PRO A 110 -1.96 26.23 1.74
CA PRO A 110 -2.64 25.06 1.16
C PRO A 110 -2.18 24.69 -0.25
N GLN A 111 -1.40 25.55 -0.91
CA GLN A 111 -0.81 25.29 -2.23
C GLN A 111 0.51 24.50 -2.14
N VAL A 112 1.09 24.36 -0.94
CA VAL A 112 2.40 23.71 -0.71
C VAL A 112 2.19 22.41 0.05
N TRP A 113 2.43 21.29 -0.64
CA TRP A 113 2.20 19.95 -0.13
C TRP A 113 3.53 19.24 0.13
N SER A 114 3.49 18.22 0.97
CA SER A 114 4.59 17.26 1.09
C SER A 114 4.75 16.46 -0.21
N GLU A 115 5.88 15.75 -0.31
CA GLU A 115 5.97 14.64 -1.24
C GLU A 115 4.91 13.57 -0.91
N PRO A 116 4.42 12.80 -1.89
CA PRO A 116 3.56 11.67 -1.64
C PRO A 116 4.26 10.63 -0.77
N SER A 117 3.52 9.97 0.13
CA SER A 117 3.96 8.73 0.74
C SER A 117 4.24 7.65 -0.32
N ASP A 118 4.93 6.59 0.10
CA ASP A 118 4.95 5.37 -0.71
C ASP A 118 3.51 4.85 -0.89
N PRO A 119 3.18 4.27 -2.06
CA PRO A 119 1.84 3.77 -2.33
C PRO A 119 1.54 2.56 -1.43
N LEU A 120 0.35 2.55 -0.86
CA LEU A 120 -0.16 1.44 -0.07
C LEU A 120 -1.32 0.78 -0.81
N GLU A 121 -1.11 -0.44 -1.30
CA GLU A 121 -2.16 -1.26 -1.93
C GLU A 121 -2.85 -2.15 -0.90
N LEU A 122 -4.17 -2.07 -0.83
CA LEU A 122 -4.98 -3.01 -0.06
C LEU A 122 -5.23 -4.29 -0.84
N LEU A 123 -5.11 -5.42 -0.17
CA LEU A 123 -5.42 -6.72 -0.71
C LEU A 123 -6.82 -7.13 -0.26
N VAL A 124 -7.76 -7.19 -1.20
CA VAL A 124 -9.14 -7.59 -0.89
C VAL A 124 -9.23 -9.11 -0.91
N SER A 125 -9.43 -9.73 0.26
CA SER A 125 -9.70 -11.16 0.35
C SER A 125 -11.18 -11.42 0.06
N GLY A 126 -11.45 -12.26 -0.94
CA GLY A 126 -12.82 -12.72 -1.20
C GLY A 126 -13.37 -13.58 -0.06
N LEU A 127 -14.65 -13.93 -0.14
CA LEU A 127 -15.35 -14.80 0.82
C LEU A 127 -15.02 -16.30 0.64
N SER A 128 -14.02 -16.61 -0.18
CA SER A 128 -13.60 -17.98 -0.49
C SER A 128 -12.82 -18.63 0.65
N LYS A 129 -12.75 -19.97 0.65
CA LYS A 129 -12.07 -20.76 1.68
C LYS A 129 -10.60 -20.36 1.84
N LYS A 130 -10.20 -20.00 3.06
CA LYS A 130 -8.82 -19.58 3.35
C LYS A 130 -7.82 -20.69 2.97
N PRO A 131 -6.76 -20.38 2.19
CA PRO A 131 -5.72 -21.35 1.90
C PRO A 131 -4.88 -21.65 3.15
N SER A 132 -4.34 -22.87 3.23
CA SER A 132 -3.44 -23.31 4.28
C SER A 132 -1.99 -22.90 3.97
N LEU A 133 -1.23 -22.54 4.99
CA LEU A 133 0.21 -22.30 4.87
C LEU A 133 0.96 -23.44 5.56
N LEU A 134 1.79 -24.14 4.81
CA LEU A 134 2.63 -25.23 5.27
C LEU A 134 4.10 -24.80 5.27
N SER A 135 4.87 -25.29 6.24
CA SER A 135 6.33 -25.21 6.20
C SER A 135 6.90 -26.62 6.10
N HIS A 136 7.77 -26.84 5.12
CA HIS A 136 8.50 -28.12 5.00
C HIS A 136 9.54 -28.31 6.11
N GLN A 137 9.93 -27.21 6.75
CA GLN A 137 10.88 -27.19 7.86
C GLN A 137 10.12 -26.90 9.16
N GLY A 138 10.68 -27.33 10.30
CA GLY A 138 10.12 -27.07 11.63
C GLY A 138 9.88 -25.58 11.90
N GLN A 139 9.04 -25.28 12.89
CA GLN A 139 8.57 -23.91 13.20
C GLN A 139 9.68 -22.93 13.66
N ILE A 140 10.87 -23.44 13.98
CA ILE A 140 12.02 -22.69 14.46
C ILE A 140 13.19 -22.95 13.51
N LEU A 141 13.80 -21.88 13.00
CA LEU A 141 14.94 -21.94 12.11
C LEU A 141 16.12 -21.16 12.68
N ASP A 142 17.32 -21.71 12.56
CA ASP A 142 18.54 -21.00 12.85
C ASP A 142 18.75 -19.85 11.84
N PRO A 143 19.35 -18.73 12.27
CA PRO A 143 19.72 -17.64 11.38
C PRO A 143 20.52 -18.12 10.16
N GLY A 144 20.20 -17.60 8.97
CA GLY A 144 20.88 -17.95 7.72
C GLY A 144 20.36 -19.22 7.02
N LYS A 145 19.45 -19.98 7.64
CA LYS A 145 18.73 -21.07 6.95
C LYS A 145 17.64 -20.49 6.04
N THR A 146 17.39 -21.15 4.90
CA THR A 146 16.32 -20.76 3.98
C THR A 146 15.00 -21.35 4.46
N LEU A 147 13.98 -20.50 4.65
CA LEU A 147 12.62 -20.91 4.98
C LEU A 147 11.79 -21.05 3.70
N THR A 148 11.20 -22.23 3.50
CA THR A 148 10.25 -22.47 2.41
C THR A 148 8.84 -22.58 2.96
N LEU A 149 7.97 -21.68 2.49
CA LEU A 149 6.55 -21.69 2.84
C LEU A 149 5.74 -22.09 1.61
N GLN A 150 4.91 -23.11 1.76
CA GLN A 150 4.02 -23.58 0.72
C GLN A 150 2.59 -23.14 1.05
N CYS A 151 1.94 -22.48 0.11
CA CYS A 151 0.53 -22.12 0.24
C CYS A 151 -0.31 -23.15 -0.54
N CYS A 152 -1.19 -23.85 0.16
CA CYS A 152 -2.02 -24.92 -0.40
C CYS A 152 -3.49 -24.54 -0.30
N SER A 153 -4.26 -24.86 -1.33
CA SER A 153 -5.72 -24.79 -1.29
C SER A 153 -6.33 -25.90 -2.13
N ASP A 154 -7.49 -26.38 -1.70
CA ASP A 154 -8.39 -27.22 -2.50
C ASP A 154 -9.12 -26.41 -3.58
N ILE A 155 -9.15 -25.09 -3.45
CA ILE A 155 -9.65 -24.17 -4.47
C ILE A 155 -8.49 -23.76 -5.37
N ASN A 156 -8.71 -23.83 -6.69
CA ASN A 156 -7.73 -23.37 -7.67
C ASN A 156 -7.73 -21.83 -7.72
N TYR A 157 -6.79 -21.21 -7.02
CA TYR A 157 -6.57 -19.76 -7.09
C TYR A 157 -5.57 -19.40 -8.18
N ASP A 158 -5.88 -18.37 -8.97
CA ASP A 158 -4.97 -17.84 -9.99
C ASP A 158 -3.69 -17.21 -9.40
N ARG A 159 -3.76 -16.77 -8.14
CA ARG A 159 -2.64 -16.09 -7.46
C ARG A 159 -2.75 -16.22 -5.94
N PHE A 160 -1.63 -16.55 -5.30
CA PHE A 160 -1.46 -16.47 -3.85
C PHE A 160 -0.63 -15.24 -3.49
N VAL A 161 -0.97 -14.58 -2.37
CA VAL A 161 -0.18 -13.48 -1.82
C VAL A 161 0.10 -13.76 -0.36
N LEU A 162 1.38 -13.75 0.01
CA LEU A 162 1.83 -13.90 1.39
C LEU A 162 2.22 -12.53 1.93
N TYR A 163 1.69 -12.16 3.10
CA TYR A 163 2.07 -10.95 3.82
C TYR A 163 2.56 -11.31 5.21
N LYS A 164 3.57 -10.59 5.69
CA LYS A 164 4.10 -10.74 7.06
C LYS A 164 3.40 -9.71 7.97
N LEU A 165 2.86 -10.17 9.09
CA LEU A 165 2.37 -9.30 10.17
C LEU A 165 3.54 -8.82 11.04
N GLY A 166 3.56 -7.53 11.39
CA GLY A 166 4.57 -6.94 12.29
C GLY A 166 5.92 -6.71 11.62
N GLY A 167 6.08 -5.51 11.05
CA GLY A 167 7.33 -5.05 10.42
C GLY A 167 7.78 -3.72 10.99
N ALA A 168 8.12 -3.67 12.27
CA ALA A 168 8.95 -2.63 12.84
C ALA A 168 10.16 -3.30 13.50
N ASP A 169 11.31 -3.10 12.87
CA ASP A 169 12.65 -3.17 13.45
C ASP A 169 12.97 -4.37 14.38
N LEU A 170 13.52 -5.44 13.80
CA LEU A 170 14.42 -6.34 14.54
C LEU A 170 15.84 -5.77 14.44
N SER A 171 16.07 -4.63 15.09
CA SER A 171 17.40 -4.07 15.36
C SER A 171 18.11 -4.90 16.43
N HIS A 172 18.34 -6.18 16.14
CA HIS A 172 19.39 -6.96 16.79
C HIS A 172 19.75 -8.15 15.89
N GLY A 173 20.76 -7.96 15.04
CA GLY A 173 21.62 -9.04 14.53
C GLY A 173 21.00 -10.19 13.72
N SER A 174 19.77 -10.10 13.24
CA SER A 174 19.19 -11.17 12.40
C SER A 174 19.45 -10.88 10.91
N ALA A 175 20.22 -11.75 10.28
CA ALA A 175 20.44 -11.71 8.83
C ALA A 175 19.10 -11.79 8.07
N PRO A 176 18.99 -11.18 6.88
CA PRO A 176 17.76 -11.20 6.09
C PRO A 176 17.32 -12.64 5.80
N VAL A 177 16.10 -13.00 6.23
CA VAL A 177 15.49 -14.29 5.91
C VAL A 177 15.02 -14.26 4.46
N LYS A 178 15.64 -15.06 3.60
CA LYS A 178 15.18 -15.26 2.22
C LYS A 178 13.96 -16.18 2.25
N LEU A 179 12.78 -15.62 2.01
CA LEU A 179 11.53 -16.37 1.88
C LEU A 179 11.35 -16.81 0.42
N THR A 180 11.18 -18.12 0.22
CA THR A 180 10.77 -18.66 -1.08
C THR A 180 9.35 -19.19 -0.94
N VAL A 181 8.43 -18.69 -1.77
CA VAL A 181 7.04 -19.14 -1.82
C VAL A 181 6.86 -19.99 -3.06
N SER A 182 6.53 -21.27 -2.85
CA SER A 182 6.15 -22.19 -3.92
C SER A 182 4.65 -22.47 -3.78
N GLY A 183 3.90 -22.30 -4.86
CA GLY A 183 2.51 -22.75 -4.95
C GLY A 183 2.46 -24.10 -5.63
N GLU A 184 1.67 -25.03 -5.10
CA GLU A 184 1.43 -26.33 -5.72
C GLU A 184 -0.07 -26.59 -5.73
N VAL A 185 -0.62 -26.94 -6.89
CA VAL A 185 -2.03 -27.32 -7.05
C VAL A 185 -2.13 -28.82 -6.79
N THR A 186 -2.51 -29.19 -5.57
CA THR A 186 -2.92 -30.57 -5.28
C THR A 186 -4.36 -30.77 -5.74
N LEU A 187 -4.52 -31.41 -6.91
CA LEU A 187 -5.79 -32.02 -7.29
C LEU A 187 -6.01 -33.24 -6.40
N ASN A 188 -6.82 -33.11 -5.35
CA ASN A 188 -7.33 -34.28 -4.64
C ASN A 188 -8.36 -34.97 -5.55
N SER A 189 -7.86 -35.75 -6.51
CA SER A 189 -8.63 -36.78 -7.19
C SER A 189 -8.87 -37.92 -6.20
N GLN A 190 -9.81 -37.75 -5.29
CA GLN A 190 -10.53 -38.87 -4.69
C GLN A 190 -11.78 -38.36 -3.98
N ASP A 191 -12.83 -38.11 -4.75
CA ASP A 191 -14.17 -38.50 -4.30
C ASP A 191 -14.87 -39.28 -5.42
N ASP A 192 -15.48 -40.35 -4.95
CA ASP A 192 -15.89 -41.59 -5.58
C ASP A 192 -16.94 -41.45 -6.69
N LEU A 193 -16.99 -42.49 -7.52
CA LEU A 193 -18.10 -42.80 -8.42
C LEU A 193 -19.44 -42.68 -7.70
N GLN A 194 -20.40 -41.95 -8.28
CA GLN A 194 -21.78 -42.43 -8.37
C GLN A 194 -22.43 -42.01 -9.68
N PHE A 195 -22.55 -43.00 -10.56
CA PHE A 195 -23.63 -43.10 -11.54
C PHE A 195 -24.95 -43.38 -10.80
N LYS A 196 -26.02 -42.63 -11.11
CA LYS A 196 -27.35 -43.22 -11.35
C LYS A 196 -28.40 -42.20 -11.82
N PRO A 197 -29.48 -42.73 -12.43
CA PRO A 197 -29.75 -42.77 -13.86
C PRO A 197 -30.31 -41.47 -14.45
#